data_AF-A0A1V5QT51-F1
#
_entry.id   AF-A0A1V5QT51-F1
#
_cell.length_a   1.000
_cell.length_b   1.000
_cell.length_c   1.000
_cell.angle_alpha   90.00
_cell.angle_beta   90.00
_cell.angle_gamma   90.00
#
_symmetry.space_group_name_H-M   'P 1'
#
loop_
_entity.id
_entity.type
_entity.pdbx_description
1 polymer ?
#
loop_
_entity_poly.entity_id
_entity_poly.type
_entity_poly.pdbx_seq_one_letter_code
_entity_poly.pdbx_strand_id
1 'polypeptide(L)'
;MRHHCTINTDLDELVGHETDGAYCDGPLAAAMRSGEELILEGSAALSSFMLLKLKALVGGIFIPETGECITAAPCFRVVLH
;
A
#
# COMPACT_ATOMS: atom_id res chain seq x y z
N MET A 1 8.80 -7.07 -1.85
CA MET A 1 7.56 -7.48 -2.55
C MET A 1 7.36 -6.78 -3.92
N ARG A 2 6.61 -7.42 -4.83
CA ARG A 2 6.16 -6.86 -6.13
C ARG A 2 4.64 -6.93 -6.23
N HIS A 3 4.03 -5.92 -6.84
CA HIS A 3 2.60 -5.87 -7.11
C HIS A 3 2.35 -5.30 -8.51
N HIS A 4 1.50 -5.97 -9.30
CA HIS A 4 1.18 -5.55 -10.67
C HIS A 4 -0.03 -4.61 -10.67
N CYS A 5 0.20 -3.35 -10.98
CA CYS A 5 -0.83 -2.34 -11.04
C CYS A 5 -1.65 -2.43 -12.32
N THR A 6 -2.96 -2.23 -12.19
CA THR A 6 -3.89 -2.10 -13.29
C THR A 6 -4.60 -0.74 -13.24
N ILE A 7 -5.42 -0.44 -14.25
CA ILE A 7 -6.26 0.77 -14.24
C ILE A 7 -7.29 0.77 -13.09
N ASN A 8 -7.59 -0.41 -12.54
CA ASN A 8 -8.54 -0.58 -11.45
C ASN A 8 -7.85 -0.62 -10.07
N THR A 9 -6.51 -0.53 -10.02
CA THR A 9 -5.80 -0.60 -8.75
C THR A 9 -6.10 0.62 -7.88
N ASP A 10 -6.58 0.35 -6.67
CA ASP A 10 -7.03 1.35 -5.70
C ASP A 10 -6.35 1.19 -4.33
N LEU A 11 -6.82 1.94 -3.33
CA LEU A 11 -6.25 1.86 -1.99
C LEU A 11 -6.75 0.67 -1.20
N ASP A 12 -7.94 0.13 -1.48
CA ASP A 12 -8.45 -1.05 -0.76
C ASP A 12 -7.64 -2.29 -1.16
N GLU A 13 -7.23 -2.36 -2.43
CA GLU A 13 -6.26 -3.35 -2.92
C GLU A 13 -4.90 -3.14 -2.27
N LEU A 14 -4.33 -1.92 -2.32
CA LEU A 14 -2.95 -1.68 -1.90
C LEU A 14 -2.77 -1.65 -0.38
N VAL A 15 -3.64 -0.96 0.35
CA VAL A 15 -3.60 -0.86 1.81
C VAL A 15 -4.15 -2.13 2.44
N GLY A 16 -5.22 -2.69 1.89
CA GLY A 16 -5.93 -3.81 2.50
C GLY A 16 -7.36 -3.43 2.85
N HIS A 17 -8.16 -4.45 3.11
CA HIS A 17 -9.58 -4.32 3.37
C HIS A 17 -10.05 -5.42 4.31
N GLU A 18 -11.25 -5.26 4.85
CA GLU A 18 -11.90 -6.29 5.65
C GLU A 18 -12.40 -7.43 4.75
N THR A 19 -12.01 -8.66 5.10
CA THR A 19 -12.48 -9.91 4.48
C THR A 19 -12.96 -10.84 5.58
N ASP A 20 -14.17 -11.38 5.46
CA ASP A 20 -14.76 -12.32 6.42
C ASP A 20 -14.71 -11.87 7.90
N GLY A 21 -14.87 -10.57 8.14
CA GLY A 21 -14.86 -9.98 9.49
C GLY A 21 -13.47 -9.70 10.06
N ALA A 22 -12.41 -9.82 9.24
CA ALA A 22 -11.05 -9.53 9.64
C ALA A 22 -10.34 -8.63 8.61
N TYR A 23 -9.64 -7.62 9.10
CA TYR A 23 -8.77 -6.81 8.26
C TYR A 23 -7.59 -7.63 7.74
N CYS A 24 -7.35 -7.55 6.44
CA CYS A 24 -6.24 -8.21 5.76
C CYS A 24 -5.37 -7.15 5.07
N ASP A 25 -4.07 -7.15 5.38
CA ASP A 25 -3.12 -6.21 4.77
C ASP A 25 -3.08 -6.41 3.24
N GLY A 26 -3.14 -5.30 2.52
CA GLY A 26 -2.72 -5.22 1.12
C GLY A 26 -1.19 -5.13 1.02
N PRO A 27 -0.62 -5.16 -0.20
CA PRO A 27 0.81 -5.15 -0.41
C PRO A 27 1.51 -3.91 0.17
N LEU A 28 0.86 -2.74 0.19
CA LEU A 28 1.44 -1.55 0.83
C LEU A 28 1.58 -1.73 2.33
N ALA A 29 0.50 -2.10 3.03
CA ALA A 29 0.52 -2.30 4.48
C ALA A 29 1.49 -3.43 4.87
N ALA A 30 1.44 -4.56 4.16
CA ALA A 30 2.33 -5.69 4.41
C ALA A 30 3.81 -5.32 4.23
N ALA A 31 4.18 -4.62 3.15
CA ALA A 31 5.55 -4.16 2.93
C ALA A 31 6.01 -3.13 3.98
N MET A 32 5.13 -2.23 4.40
CA MET A 32 5.44 -1.25 5.44
C MET A 32 5.74 -1.92 6.79
N ARG A 33 4.95 -2.94 7.16
CA ARG A 33 5.15 -3.72 8.38
C ARG A 33 6.45 -4.54 8.36
N SER A 34 6.73 -5.21 7.24
CA SER A 34 7.92 -6.05 7.11
C SER A 34 9.20 -5.25 6.85
N GLY A 35 9.06 -3.98 6.47
CA GLY A 35 10.17 -3.11 6.06
C GLY A 35 10.79 -3.50 4.72
N GLU A 36 10.09 -4.33 3.94
CA GLU A 36 10.48 -4.68 2.58
C GLU A 36 10.25 -3.54 1.59
N GLU A 37 11.01 -3.51 0.51
CA GLU A 37 10.69 -2.67 -0.64
C GLU A 37 9.43 -3.19 -1.34
N LEU A 38 8.53 -2.28 -1.72
CA LEU A 38 7.38 -2.56 -2.58
C LEU A 38 7.64 -1.99 -3.99
N ILE A 39 7.72 -2.87 -4.97
CA ILE A 39 7.79 -2.50 -6.39
C ILE A 39 6.39 -2.56 -6.99
N LEU A 40 5.89 -1.43 -7.48
CA LEU A 40 4.63 -1.31 -8.21
C LEU A 40 4.92 -1.42 -9.71
N GLU A 41 4.77 -2.64 -10.25
CA GLU A 41 4.99 -2.94 -11.66
C GLU A 41 3.79 -2.49 -12.50
N GLY A 42 4.03 -1.83 -13.63
CA GLY A 42 2.93 -1.28 -14.43
C GLY A 42 2.33 -0.03 -13.79
N SER A 43 3.11 0.68 -12.97
CA SER A 43 2.70 1.89 -12.26
C SER A 43 2.19 3.01 -13.18
N ALA A 44 2.54 2.97 -14.48
CA ALA A 44 2.01 3.85 -15.51
C ALA A 44 0.48 3.73 -15.72
N ALA A 45 -0.15 2.63 -15.30
CA ALA A 45 -1.59 2.45 -15.33
C ALA A 45 -2.32 3.22 -14.21
N LEU A 46 -1.59 3.63 -13.16
CA LEU A 46 -2.16 4.38 -12.04
C LEU A 46 -2.45 5.83 -12.44
N SER A 47 -3.58 6.35 -11.98
CA SER A 47 -3.88 7.77 -12.14
C SER A 47 -2.90 8.64 -11.34
N SER A 48 -2.68 9.88 -11.79
CA SER A 48 -1.87 10.86 -11.06
C SER A 48 -2.36 11.07 -9.62
N PHE A 49 -3.67 10.91 -9.38
CA PHE A 49 -4.26 11.03 -8.06
C PHE A 49 -3.92 9.84 -7.16
N MET A 50 -3.85 8.62 -7.72
CA MET A 50 -3.36 7.44 -6.99
C MET A 50 -1.88 7.59 -6.62
N LEU A 51 -1.04 8.09 -7.54
CA LEU A 51 0.38 8.36 -7.22
C LEU A 51 0.54 9.38 -6.09
N LEU A 52 -0.31 10.42 -6.05
CA LEU A 52 -0.32 11.41 -4.97
C LEU A 52 -0.72 10.77 -3.62
N LYS A 53 -1.77 9.95 -3.61
CA LYS A 53 -2.19 9.19 -2.42
C LYS A 53 -1.06 8.30 -1.91
N LEU A 54 -0.42 7.53 -2.79
CA LEU A 54 0.70 6.67 -2.42
C LEU A 54 1.83 7.45 -1.78
N LYS A 55 2.20 8.60 -2.36
CA LYS A 55 3.23 9.49 -1.79
C LYS A 55 2.87 9.99 -0.39
N ALA A 56 1.59 10.26 -0.12
CA ALA A 56 1.13 10.69 1.20
C ALA A 56 1.19 9.56 2.24
N LEU A 57 0.97 8.31 1.82
CA LEU A 57 0.91 7.14 2.69
C LEU A 57 2.28 6.56 3.06
N VAL A 58 3.37 6.92 2.36
CA VAL A 58 4.72 6.35 2.60
C VAL A 58 5.22 6.57 4.04
N GLY A 59 4.74 7.60 4.74
CA GLY A 59 5.15 7.87 6.13
C GLY A 59 4.47 7.01 7.19
N GLY A 60 3.31 6.42 6.86
CA GLY A 60 2.49 5.66 7.78
C GLY A 60 1.03 5.66 7.36
N ILE A 61 0.29 4.65 7.81
CA ILE A 61 -1.12 4.44 7.47
C ILE A 61 -1.89 4.14 8.75
N PHE A 62 -3.04 4.79 8.93
CA PHE A 62 -4.00 4.42 9.95
C PHE A 62 -5.02 3.44 9.37
N ILE A 63 -5.23 2.30 10.03
CA ILE A 63 -6.18 1.26 9.67
C ILE A 63 -7.44 1.42 10.53
N PRO A 64 -8.56 1.93 9.98
CA PRO A 64 -9.77 2.19 10.76
C PRO A 64 -10.38 0.93 11.38
N GLU A 65 -10.29 -0.21 10.69
CA GLU A 65 -10.89 -1.49 11.08
C GLU A 65 -10.27 -2.02 12.37
N THR A 66 -8.98 -1.80 12.58
CA THR A 66 -8.24 -2.28 13.76
C THR A 66 -7.87 -1.15 14.74
N GLY A 67 -8.00 0.11 14.33
CA GLY A 67 -7.53 1.28 15.08
C GLY A 67 -6.01 1.40 15.13
N GLU A 68 -5.28 0.67 14.29
CA GLU A 68 -3.82 0.61 14.30
C GLU A 68 -3.19 1.69 13.41
N CYS A 69 -2.06 2.25 13.84
CA CYS A 69 -1.17 3.03 12.97
C CYS A 69 0.03 2.18 12.54
N ILE A 70 0.08 1.79 11.27
CA ILE A 70 1.27 1.19 10.67
C ILE A 70 2.27 2.32 10.40
N THR A 71 3.43 2.26 11.05
CA THR A 71 4.54 3.18 10.76
C THR A 71 5.50 2.51 9.80
N ALA A 72 5.91 3.22 8.74
CA ALA A 72 6.88 2.68 7.80
C ALA A 72 8.22 2.40 8.50
N ALA A 73 8.76 1.19 8.32
CA ALA A 73 10.12 0.90 8.76
C ALA A 73 11.13 1.81 8.02
N PRO A 74 12.28 2.17 8.62
CA PRO A 74 13.25 3.08 7.99
C PRO A 74 13.79 2.62 6.62
N CYS A 75 13.78 1.31 6.36
CA CYS A 75 14.21 0.71 5.11
C CYS A 75 13.08 0.50 4.09
N PHE A 76 11.83 0.71 4.48
CA PHE A 76 10.68 0.63 3.58
C PHE A 76 10.79 1.66 2.47
N ARG A 77 10.52 1.23 1.23
CA ARG A 77 10.46 2.09 0.05
C ARG A 77 9.38 1.60 -0.90
N VAL A 78 8.74 2.55 -1.58
CA VAL A 78 7.90 2.28 -2.74
C VAL A 78 8.66 2.67 -4.00
N VAL A 79 8.82 1.72 -4.91
CA VAL A 79 9.48 1.91 -6.21
C VAL A 79 8.43 1.77 -7.31
N LEU A 80 8.35 2.77 -8.18
CA LEU A 80 7.47 2.75 -9.35
C LEU A 80 8.25 2.15 -10.54
N HIS A 81 7.68 1.12 -11.17
CA HIS A 81 8.24 0.44 -12.33
C HIS A 81 7.23 0.34 -13.47
#